data_AF-A0A2A5DCZ8-F1
#
_entry.id   AF-A0A2A5DCZ8-F1
#
_cell.length_a   1.000
_cell.length_b   1.000
_cell.length_c   1.000
_cell.angle_alpha   90.00
_cell.angle_beta   90.00
_cell.angle_gamma   90.00
#
_symmetry.space_group_name_H-M   'P 1'
#
loop_
_entity.id
_entity.type
_entity.pdbx_description
1 polymer ?
#
loop_
_entity_poly.entity_id
_entity_poly.type
_entity_poly.pdbx_seq_one_letter_code
_entity_poly.pdbx_strand_id
1 'polypeptide(L)'
;MTDLFFCNICDQSVPLSRLEGGEAVRHGGRVICPTCCDAISLALKKDDKEKSGGSMFFPLFIALIACGACIFLYLELDKVKDDTTVSVNDAVMMLHRSMGDIQVSQESSFKEVSTQIGGLEQTMQDGLTASIGMTGAVDTRVSELVNQVNQLEGLADGQATLQQSMRSLQAQVQVSEEGLRDARTGQEFLRDSIAELERKVVVATAAPVQASGFSSDVKALLGQLKDDDPLKRVSAIEKISKFDDPALIPYVEALLDDNYEMNRFYAANTLGNWNAMPSVPTLIQTLADDFAFVRKEANAALVKITKEDMGYDSKGSEKDRQKATQRWSDWWTKNSK
;
A
#
# COMPACT_ATOMS: atom_id res chain seq x y z
N MET A 1 -23.71 -89.89 4.22
CA MET A 1 -24.08 -89.25 2.94
C MET A 1 -24.67 -90.36 2.10
N THR A 2 -25.93 -90.25 1.71
CA THR A 2 -26.56 -91.26 0.85
C THR A 2 -26.11 -90.97 -0.57
N ASP A 3 -25.25 -91.82 -1.13
CA ASP A 3 -24.80 -91.66 -2.52
C ASP A 3 -25.99 -91.77 -3.46
N LEU A 4 -26.27 -90.68 -4.19
CA LEU A 4 -27.33 -90.58 -5.20
C LEU A 4 -26.75 -90.97 -6.56
N PHE A 5 -27.28 -92.05 -7.14
CA PHE A 5 -26.90 -92.51 -8.48
C PHE A 5 -27.89 -91.98 -9.52
N PHE A 6 -27.41 -91.62 -10.71
CA PHE A 6 -28.25 -91.16 -11.83
C PHE A 6 -28.03 -92.06 -13.05
N CYS A 7 -29.10 -92.31 -13.81
CA CYS A 7 -29.03 -93.07 -15.05
C CYS A 7 -28.31 -92.26 -16.14
N ASN A 8 -27.24 -92.80 -16.75
CA ASN A 8 -26.49 -92.09 -17.79
C ASN A 8 -27.25 -91.88 -19.12
N ILE A 9 -28.44 -92.46 -19.27
CA ILE A 9 -29.25 -92.36 -20.49
C ILE A 9 -30.40 -91.36 -20.32
N CYS A 10 -31.13 -91.44 -19.21
CA CYS A 10 -32.31 -90.59 -18.97
C CYS A 10 -32.15 -89.56 -17.85
N ASP A 11 -30.99 -89.53 -17.19
CA ASP A 11 -30.62 -88.64 -16.09
C ASP A 11 -31.56 -88.65 -14.87
N GLN A 12 -32.37 -89.71 -14.72
CA GLN A 12 -33.22 -89.91 -13.54
C GLN A 12 -32.45 -90.60 -12.40
N SER A 13 -32.75 -90.20 -11.17
CA SER A 13 -32.17 -90.79 -9.95
C SER A 13 -32.56 -92.27 -9.79
N VAL A 14 -31.58 -93.11 -9.46
CA VAL A 14 -31.69 -94.56 -9.27
C VAL A 14 -31.45 -94.88 -7.79
N PRO A 15 -32.48 -95.33 -7.03
CA PRO A 15 -32.34 -95.69 -5.62
C PRO A 15 -31.42 -96.91 -5.40
N LEU A 16 -30.66 -96.90 -4.30
CA LEU A 16 -29.69 -97.97 -3.96
C LEU A 16 -30.34 -99.37 -3.91
N SER A 17 -31.58 -99.46 -3.41
CA SER A 17 -32.33 -100.72 -3.30
C SER A 17 -32.54 -101.43 -4.64
N ARG A 18 -32.61 -100.69 -5.76
CA ARG A 18 -32.74 -101.28 -7.11
C ARG A 18 -31.42 -101.72 -7.73
N LEU A 19 -30.31 -101.13 -7.30
CA LEU A 19 -28.97 -101.58 -7.68
C LEU A 19 -28.61 -102.89 -6.97
N GLU A 20 -28.91 -103.00 -5.67
CA GLU A 20 -28.68 -104.23 -4.90
C GLU A 20 -29.67 -105.35 -5.26
N GLY A 21 -30.91 -105.00 -5.63
CA GLY A 21 -31.93 -105.94 -6.10
C GLY A 21 -31.71 -106.51 -7.50
N GLY A 22 -30.67 -106.08 -8.23
CA GLY A 22 -30.35 -106.57 -9.58
C GLY A 22 -31.23 -106.03 -10.71
N GLU A 23 -32.12 -105.07 -10.44
CA GLU A 23 -33.01 -104.46 -11.45
C GLU A 23 -32.31 -103.36 -12.27
N ALA A 24 -31.27 -102.73 -11.72
CA ALA A 24 -30.43 -101.73 -12.39
C ALA A 24 -29.01 -102.25 -12.61
N VAL A 25 -28.44 -101.99 -13.80
CA VAL A 25 -27.13 -102.53 -14.20
C VAL A 25 -26.05 -101.47 -14.03
N ARG A 26 -24.94 -101.85 -13.37
CA ARG A 26 -23.73 -101.03 -13.24
C ARG A 26 -22.57 -101.69 -13.97
N HIS A 27 -22.05 -101.05 -15.01
CA HIS A 27 -20.88 -101.54 -15.76
C HIS A 27 -19.93 -100.38 -16.08
N GLY A 28 -18.64 -100.52 -15.73
CA GLY A 28 -17.59 -99.54 -16.08
C GLY A 28 -17.85 -98.11 -15.60
N GLY A 29 -18.43 -97.93 -14.41
CA GLY A 29 -18.73 -96.61 -13.84
C GLY A 29 -20.02 -95.96 -14.34
N ARG A 30 -20.75 -96.57 -15.28
CA ARG A 30 -22.06 -96.11 -15.76
C ARG A 30 -23.19 -96.88 -15.08
N VAL A 31 -24.28 -96.17 -14.76
CA VAL A 31 -25.51 -96.72 -14.16
C VAL A 31 -26.63 -96.59 -15.18
N ILE A 32 -27.35 -97.69 -15.43
CA ILE A 32 -28.51 -97.73 -16.34
C ILE A 32 -29.74 -98.15 -15.53
N CYS A 33 -30.80 -97.34 -15.57
CA CYS A 33 -32.05 -97.65 -14.89
C CYS A 33 -32.82 -98.79 -15.60
N PRO A 34 -33.74 -99.49 -14.91
CA PRO A 34 -34.46 -100.63 -15.46
C PRO A 34 -35.21 -100.27 -16.76
N THR A 35 -35.84 -99.10 -16.80
CA THR A 35 -36.60 -98.62 -17.96
C THR A 35 -35.73 -98.44 -19.20
N CYS A 36 -34.50 -97.94 -19.03
CA CYS A 36 -33.55 -97.79 -20.14
C CYS A 36 -32.95 -99.13 -20.55
N CYS A 37 -32.74 -100.05 -19.59
CA CYS A 37 -32.26 -101.40 -19.87
C CYS A 37 -33.30 -102.18 -20.70
N ASP A 38 -34.59 -102.06 -20.37
CA ASP A 38 -35.68 -102.63 -21.14
C ASP A 38 -35.78 -102.03 -22.54
N ALA A 39 -35.65 -100.70 -22.67
CA ALA A 39 -35.67 -100.03 -23.98
C ALA A 39 -34.51 -100.47 -24.90
N ILE A 40 -33.30 -100.65 -24.35
CA ILE A 40 -32.15 -101.18 -25.10
C ILE A 40 -32.38 -102.64 -25.49
N SER A 41 -32.94 -103.45 -24.58
CA SER A 41 -33.23 -104.86 -24.86
C SER A 41 -34.34 -105.03 -25.92
N LEU A 42 -35.31 -104.11 -25.97
CA LEU A 42 -36.37 -104.09 -26.99
C LEU A 42 -35.83 -103.67 -28.35
N ALA A 43 -34.85 -102.75 -28.39
CA ALA A 43 -34.19 -102.31 -29.61
C ALA A 43 -33.24 -103.38 -30.20
N LEU A 44 -32.73 -104.30 -29.39
CA LEU A 44 -31.85 -105.41 -29.82
C LEU A 44 -32.60 -106.71 -30.15
N LYS A 45 -33.93 -106.78 -29.95
CA LYS A 45 -34.77 -107.98 -30.17
C LYS A 45 -35.53 -108.00 -31.50
N LYS A 46 -35.26 -107.04 -32.38
CA LYS A 46 -35.89 -106.93 -33.69
C LYS A 46 -34.83 -107.03 -34.80
N ASP A 47 -34.18 -108.18 -34.86
CA ASP A 47 -33.83 -108.84 -36.12
C ASP A 47 -33.51 -110.32 -35.84
N ASP A 48 -34.30 -111.18 -36.49
CA ASP A 48 -34.05 -112.58 -36.89
C ASP A 48 -35.14 -113.57 -36.48
N LYS A 49 -36.00 -113.89 -37.47
CA LYS A 49 -36.42 -115.27 -37.80
C LYS A 49 -37.09 -115.34 -39.18
N GLU A 50 -36.24 -115.45 -40.19
CA GLU A 50 -36.09 -116.60 -41.10
C GLU A 50 -37.27 -117.57 -41.38
N LYS A 51 -37.29 -118.07 -42.64
CA LYS A 51 -37.90 -119.30 -43.24
C LYS A 51 -39.26 -119.12 -43.92
N SER A 52 -39.62 -119.77 -45.03
CA SER A 52 -38.98 -120.74 -45.96
C SER A 52 -40.00 -121.01 -47.08
N GLY A 53 -39.56 -121.40 -48.28
CA GLY A 53 -40.44 -122.07 -49.26
C GLY A 53 -40.04 -121.79 -50.70
N GLY A 54 -39.37 -122.75 -51.32
CA GLY A 54 -38.79 -122.60 -52.66
C GLY A 54 -39.75 -122.87 -53.82
N SER A 55 -39.33 -122.45 -55.01
CA SER A 55 -39.37 -123.24 -56.24
C SER A 55 -38.57 -122.54 -57.33
N MET A 56 -37.82 -123.34 -58.10
CA MET A 56 -36.94 -123.01 -59.23
C MET A 56 -37.47 -121.91 -60.18
N PHE A 57 -36.62 -120.95 -60.59
CA PHE A 57 -36.21 -120.67 -61.99
C PHE A 57 -35.46 -119.30 -62.12
N PHE A 58 -34.30 -119.34 -62.80
CA PHE A 58 -33.60 -118.28 -63.57
C PHE A 58 -32.57 -117.28 -62.92
N PRO A 59 -31.24 -117.41 -63.22
CA PRO A 59 -30.12 -116.70 -62.56
C PRO A 59 -29.67 -115.35 -63.17
N LEU A 60 -30.48 -114.64 -63.98
CA LEU A 60 -30.06 -113.37 -64.61
C LEU A 60 -30.45 -112.10 -63.82
N PHE A 61 -31.41 -112.21 -62.88
CA PHE A 61 -32.00 -111.04 -62.19
C PHE A 61 -31.22 -110.60 -60.94
N ILE A 62 -30.49 -111.51 -60.29
CA ILE A 62 -29.74 -111.24 -59.04
C ILE A 62 -28.50 -110.39 -59.31
N ALA A 63 -27.85 -110.56 -60.46
CA ALA A 63 -26.71 -109.73 -60.87
C ALA A 63 -27.10 -108.27 -61.14
N LEU A 64 -28.29 -108.02 -61.71
CA LEU A 64 -28.81 -106.68 -61.95
C LEU A 64 -29.19 -105.96 -60.66
N ILE A 65 -29.76 -106.69 -59.69
CA ILE A 65 -30.11 -106.12 -58.37
C ILE A 65 -28.83 -105.83 -57.57
N ALA A 66 -27.82 -106.70 -57.61
CA ALA A 66 -26.54 -106.47 -56.95
C ALA A 66 -25.77 -105.28 -57.56
N CYS A 67 -25.73 -105.16 -58.89
CA CYS A 67 -25.16 -103.98 -59.54
C CYS A 67 -25.96 -102.70 -59.26
N GLY A 68 -27.29 -102.78 -59.23
CA GLY A 68 -28.16 -101.66 -58.85
C GLY A 68 -27.92 -101.19 -57.41
N ALA A 69 -27.75 -102.11 -56.47
CA ALA A 69 -27.44 -101.80 -55.08
C ALA A 69 -26.04 -101.20 -54.91
N CYS A 70 -25.04 -101.70 -55.65
CA CYS A 70 -23.69 -101.12 -55.65
C CYS A 70 -23.66 -99.72 -56.27
N ILE A 71 -24.40 -99.49 -57.36
CA ILE A 71 -24.53 -98.15 -57.97
C ILE A 71 -25.28 -97.21 -57.03
N PHE A 72 -26.35 -97.66 -56.38
CA PHE A 72 -27.09 -96.87 -55.40
C PHE A 72 -26.19 -96.49 -54.22
N LEU A 73 -25.44 -97.43 -53.65
CA LEU A 73 -24.47 -97.15 -52.58
C LEU A 73 -23.36 -96.22 -53.04
N TYR A 74 -22.86 -96.36 -54.26
CA TYR A 74 -21.86 -95.46 -54.83
C TYR A 74 -22.40 -94.03 -54.96
N LEU A 75 -23.63 -93.86 -55.48
CA LEU A 75 -24.27 -92.56 -55.62
C LEU A 75 -24.64 -91.93 -54.26
N GLU A 76 -25.05 -92.73 -53.28
CA GLU A 76 -25.33 -92.26 -51.93
C GLU A 76 -24.04 -91.84 -51.21
N LEU A 77 -22.94 -92.57 -51.42
CA LEU A 77 -21.61 -92.21 -50.90
C LEU A 77 -21.03 -90.96 -51.57
N ASP A 78 -21.26 -90.76 -52.87
CA ASP A 78 -20.81 -89.57 -53.61
C ASP A 78 -21.55 -88.32 -53.16
N LYS A 79 -22.88 -88.42 -52.92
CA LYS A 79 -23.66 -87.34 -52.31
C LYS A 79 -23.18 -87.00 -50.90
N VAL A 80 -22.90 -88.00 -50.06
CA VAL A 80 -22.37 -87.76 -48.71
C VAL A 80 -21.00 -87.09 -48.77
N LYS A 81 -20.17 -87.42 -49.76
CA LYS A 81 -18.86 -86.79 -49.97
C LYS A 81 -18.97 -85.34 -50.45
N ASP A 82 -19.88 -85.04 -51.36
CA ASP A 82 -20.13 -83.68 -51.83
C ASP A 82 -20.76 -82.80 -50.73
N ASP A 83 -21.75 -83.31 -49.98
CA ASP A 83 -22.33 -82.58 -48.85
C ASP A 83 -21.32 -82.35 -47.72
N THR A 84 -20.47 -83.34 -47.43
CA THR A 84 -19.42 -83.16 -46.40
C THR A 84 -18.31 -82.22 -46.87
N THR A 85 -17.91 -82.23 -48.14
CA THR A 85 -16.89 -81.29 -48.65
C THR A 85 -17.40 -79.85 -48.74
N VAL A 86 -18.67 -79.64 -49.13
CA VAL A 86 -19.31 -78.31 -49.09
C VAL A 86 -19.44 -77.82 -47.64
N SER A 87 -19.91 -78.67 -46.72
CA SER A 87 -20.04 -78.32 -45.30
C SER A 87 -18.69 -77.99 -44.63
N VAL A 88 -17.63 -78.73 -44.98
CA VAL A 88 -16.27 -78.44 -44.48
C VAL A 88 -15.73 -77.13 -45.07
N ASN A 89 -15.93 -76.87 -46.37
CA ASN A 89 -15.50 -75.62 -46.97
C ASN A 89 -16.23 -74.39 -46.40
N ASP A 90 -17.53 -74.50 -46.12
CA ASP A 90 -18.29 -73.45 -45.47
C ASP A 90 -17.80 -73.21 -44.03
N ALA A 91 -17.50 -74.28 -43.29
CA ALA A 91 -16.91 -74.19 -41.96
C ALA A 91 -15.51 -73.53 -41.99
N VAL A 92 -14.67 -73.86 -42.97
CA VAL A 92 -13.34 -73.24 -43.17
C VAL A 92 -13.48 -71.76 -43.54
N MET A 93 -14.44 -71.39 -44.39
CA MET A 93 -14.70 -69.99 -44.73
C MET A 93 -15.22 -69.19 -43.53
N MET A 94 -16.10 -69.77 -42.71
CA MET A 94 -16.54 -69.13 -41.45
C MET A 94 -15.38 -68.93 -40.47
N LEU A 95 -14.52 -69.95 -40.31
CA LEU A 95 -13.30 -69.84 -39.50
C LEU A 95 -12.37 -68.75 -40.03
N HIS A 96 -12.11 -68.70 -41.34
CA HIS A 96 -11.25 -67.67 -41.93
C HIS A 96 -11.82 -66.25 -41.78
N ARG A 97 -13.15 -66.08 -41.91
CA ARG A 97 -13.82 -64.80 -41.64
C ARG A 97 -13.69 -64.40 -40.17
N SER A 98 -13.95 -65.34 -39.25
CA SER A 98 -13.82 -65.06 -37.81
C SER A 98 -12.39 -64.70 -37.40
N MET A 99 -11.37 -65.35 -37.99
CA MET A 99 -9.97 -64.99 -37.77
C MET A 99 -9.63 -63.61 -38.33
N GLY A 100 -10.17 -63.25 -39.50
CA GLY A 100 -10.02 -61.91 -40.08
C GLY A 100 -10.64 -60.82 -39.19
N ASP A 101 -11.85 -61.06 -38.67
CA ASP A 101 -12.55 -60.11 -37.79
C ASP A 101 -11.83 -59.94 -36.45
N ILE A 102 -11.30 -61.03 -35.88
CA ILE A 102 -10.48 -60.98 -34.65
C ILE A 102 -9.20 -60.17 -34.89
N GLN A 103 -8.52 -60.37 -36.03
CA GLN A 103 -7.28 -59.66 -36.33
C GLN A 103 -7.50 -58.16 -36.54
N VAL A 104 -8.56 -57.77 -37.27
CA VAL A 104 -8.94 -56.36 -37.45
C VAL A 104 -9.38 -55.73 -36.12
N SER A 105 -10.11 -56.46 -35.28
CA SER A 105 -10.51 -56.00 -33.95
C SER A 105 -9.31 -55.81 -33.00
N GLN A 106 -8.29 -56.66 -33.12
CA GLN A 106 -7.10 -56.56 -32.29
C GLN A 106 -6.21 -55.38 -32.72
N GLU A 107 -6.08 -55.16 -34.02
CA GLU A 107 -5.30 -54.04 -34.59
C GLU A 107 -5.96 -52.68 -34.31
N SER A 108 -7.29 -52.59 -34.38
CA SER A 108 -8.03 -51.37 -34.04
C SER A 108 -7.93 -51.05 -32.54
N SER A 109 -8.06 -52.06 -31.67
CA SER A 109 -7.90 -51.90 -30.22
C SER A 109 -6.47 -51.47 -29.85
N PHE A 110 -5.45 -52.04 -30.48
CA PHE A 110 -4.06 -51.65 -30.26
C PHE A 110 -3.78 -50.21 -30.71
N LYS A 111 -4.34 -49.80 -31.85
CA LYS A 111 -4.23 -48.42 -32.35
C LYS A 111 -4.93 -47.41 -31.44
N GLU A 112 -6.07 -47.78 -30.87
CA GLU A 112 -6.79 -46.94 -29.92
C GLU A 112 -5.98 -46.77 -28.62
N VAL A 113 -5.46 -47.86 -28.07
CA VAL A 113 -4.60 -47.83 -26.87
C VAL A 113 -3.31 -47.05 -27.13
N SER A 114 -2.65 -47.22 -28.28
CA SER A 114 -1.44 -46.44 -28.61
C SER A 114 -1.74 -44.95 -28.73
N THR A 115 -2.91 -44.60 -29.26
CA THR A 115 -3.35 -43.20 -29.36
C THR A 115 -3.62 -42.61 -27.99
N GLN A 116 -4.26 -43.37 -27.10
CA GLN A 116 -4.49 -42.96 -25.71
C GLN A 116 -3.18 -42.78 -24.92
N ILE A 117 -2.21 -43.69 -25.10
CA ILE A 117 -0.89 -43.58 -24.48
C ILE A 117 -0.16 -42.33 -24.98
N GLY A 118 -0.14 -42.08 -26.29
CA GLY A 118 0.47 -40.86 -26.83
C GLY A 118 -0.20 -39.57 -26.34
N GLY A 119 -1.53 -39.58 -26.21
CA GLY A 119 -2.27 -38.45 -25.63
C GLY A 119 -1.95 -38.22 -24.14
N LEU A 120 -1.78 -39.30 -23.37
CA LEU A 120 -1.41 -39.22 -21.97
C LEU A 120 0.03 -38.71 -21.79
N GLU A 121 0.97 -39.19 -22.61
CA GLU A 121 2.36 -38.73 -22.61
C GLU A 121 2.46 -37.24 -22.90
N GLN A 122 1.74 -36.76 -23.93
CA GLN A 122 1.66 -35.34 -24.25
C GLN A 122 1.07 -34.53 -23.09
N THR A 123 -0.02 -35.01 -22.47
CA THR A 123 -0.65 -34.33 -21.34
C THR A 123 0.30 -34.24 -20.13
N MET A 124 1.07 -35.29 -19.85
CA MET A 124 2.09 -35.26 -18.79
C MET A 124 3.21 -34.28 -19.12
N GLN A 125 3.69 -34.26 -20.36
CA GLN A 125 4.78 -33.39 -20.78
C GLN A 125 4.38 -31.90 -20.77
N ASP A 126 3.15 -31.60 -21.20
CA ASP A 126 2.55 -30.28 -21.11
C ASP A 126 2.39 -29.85 -19.64
N GLY A 127 1.93 -30.76 -18.77
CA GLY A 127 1.81 -30.53 -17.33
C GLY A 127 3.15 -30.24 -16.64
N LEU A 128 4.20 -31.00 -16.96
CA LEU A 128 5.56 -30.77 -16.46
C LEU A 128 6.12 -29.42 -16.92
N THR A 129 5.94 -29.07 -18.19
CA THR A 129 6.40 -27.79 -18.75
C THR A 129 5.68 -26.61 -18.09
N ALA A 130 4.37 -26.72 -17.87
CA ALA A 130 3.61 -25.71 -17.13
C ALA A 130 4.06 -25.57 -15.67
N SER A 131 4.34 -26.69 -14.98
CA SER A 131 4.84 -26.67 -13.60
C SER A 131 6.24 -26.04 -13.50
N ILE A 132 7.14 -26.34 -14.43
CA ILE A 132 8.48 -25.73 -14.50
C ILE A 132 8.37 -24.23 -14.77
N GLY A 133 7.48 -23.83 -15.69
CA GLY A 133 7.19 -22.43 -15.98
C GLY A 133 6.67 -21.68 -14.75
N MET A 134 5.78 -22.30 -13.96
CA MET A 134 5.30 -21.74 -12.69
C MET A 134 6.43 -21.58 -11.67
N THR A 135 7.32 -22.57 -11.52
CA THR A 135 8.45 -22.45 -10.58
C THR A 135 9.42 -21.33 -10.98
N GLY A 136 9.74 -21.17 -12.27
CA GLY A 136 10.58 -20.08 -12.75
C GLY A 136 9.93 -18.70 -12.58
N ALA A 137 8.61 -18.62 -12.79
CA ALA A 137 7.85 -17.39 -12.52
C ALA A 137 7.84 -17.03 -11.03
N VAL A 138 7.72 -18.03 -10.15
CA VAL A 138 7.82 -17.83 -8.69
C VAL A 138 9.21 -17.35 -8.30
N ASP A 139 10.30 -17.97 -8.78
CA ASP A 139 11.67 -17.56 -8.47
C ASP A 139 11.98 -16.13 -8.94
N THR A 140 11.49 -15.76 -10.13
CA THR A 140 11.63 -14.40 -10.65
C THR A 140 10.87 -13.41 -9.75
N ARG A 141 9.66 -13.77 -9.31
CA ARG A 141 8.85 -12.93 -8.44
C ARG A 141 9.43 -12.79 -7.03
N VAL A 142 10.02 -13.85 -6.50
CA VAL A 142 10.74 -13.83 -5.21
C VAL A 142 11.96 -12.93 -5.30
N SER A 143 12.76 -13.04 -6.36
CA SER A 143 13.95 -12.20 -6.57
C SER A 143 13.60 -10.72 -6.68
N GLU A 144 12.51 -10.41 -7.41
CA GLU A 144 11.98 -9.05 -7.53
C GLU A 144 11.50 -8.51 -6.16
N LEU A 145 10.78 -9.33 -5.37
CA LEU A 145 10.34 -8.94 -4.03
C LEU A 145 11.52 -8.71 -3.08
N VAL A 146 12.57 -9.54 -3.13
CA VAL A 146 13.78 -9.33 -2.33
C VAL A 146 14.47 -8.02 -2.68
N ASN A 147 14.59 -7.68 -3.97
CA ASN A 147 15.13 -6.39 -4.39
C ASN A 147 14.30 -5.21 -3.90
N GLN A 148 12.97 -5.33 -3.94
CA GLN A 148 12.07 -4.29 -3.42
C GLN A 148 12.20 -4.11 -1.90
N VAL A 149 12.33 -5.21 -1.13
CA VAL A 149 12.56 -5.15 0.32
C VAL A 149 13.88 -4.46 0.65
N ASN A 150 14.97 -4.80 -0.04
CA ASN A 150 16.28 -4.16 0.18
C ASN A 150 16.24 -2.64 -0.14
N GLN A 151 15.47 -2.21 -1.13
CA GLN A 151 15.27 -0.78 -1.42
C GLN A 151 14.51 -0.06 -0.29
N LEU A 152 13.53 -0.73 0.34
CA LEU A 152 12.78 -0.17 1.46
C LEU A 152 13.64 -0.01 2.73
N GLU A 153 14.55 -0.96 2.99
CA GLU A 153 15.51 -0.85 4.10
C GLU A 153 16.46 0.34 3.92
N GLY A 154 16.98 0.55 2.71
CA GLY A 154 17.82 1.73 2.42
C GLY A 154 17.10 3.07 2.61
N LEU A 155 15.79 3.13 2.33
CA LEU A 155 14.96 4.31 2.63
C LEU A 155 14.75 4.53 4.13
N ALA A 156 14.61 3.44 4.91
CA ALA A 156 14.50 3.53 6.37
C ALA A 156 15.78 4.05 7.02
N ASP A 157 16.95 3.58 6.57
CA ASP A 157 18.25 4.07 7.02
C ASP A 157 18.48 5.53 6.61
N GLY A 158 18.05 5.90 5.40
CA GLY A 158 18.03 7.29 4.92
C GLY A 158 17.16 8.18 5.81
N GLN A 159 15.97 7.71 6.21
CA GLN A 159 15.06 8.42 7.10
C GLN A 159 15.67 8.61 8.50
N ALA A 160 16.33 7.58 9.06
CA ALA A 160 16.99 7.69 10.36
C ALA A 160 18.13 8.74 10.34
N THR A 161 18.94 8.74 9.27
CA THR A 161 20.02 9.71 9.06
C THR A 161 19.48 11.13 8.90
N LEU A 162 18.41 11.29 8.12
CA LEU A 162 17.72 12.58 7.95
C LEU A 162 17.16 13.09 9.28
N GLN A 163 16.53 12.21 10.07
CA GLN A 163 15.94 12.56 11.35
C GLN A 163 17.02 12.99 12.36
N GLN A 164 18.17 12.32 12.38
CA GLN A 164 19.30 12.72 13.22
C GLN A 164 19.88 14.08 12.78
N SER A 165 20.00 14.31 11.47
CA SER A 165 20.44 15.58 10.91
C SER A 165 19.47 16.72 11.25
N MET A 166 18.16 16.48 11.17
CA MET A 166 17.13 17.45 11.58
C MET A 166 17.23 17.80 13.06
N ARG A 167 17.43 16.81 13.95
CA ARG A 167 17.60 17.07 15.39
C ARG A 167 18.83 17.92 15.67
N SER A 168 19.95 17.62 15.00
CA SER A 168 21.19 18.42 15.12
C SER A 168 20.97 19.86 14.65
N LEU A 169 20.31 20.05 13.50
CA LEU A 169 19.95 21.38 12.98
C LEU A 169 19.01 22.13 13.94
N GLN A 170 17.99 21.46 14.49
CA GLN A 170 17.09 22.06 15.47
C GLN A 170 17.85 22.55 16.72
N ALA A 171 18.79 21.76 17.23
CA ALA A 171 19.63 22.15 18.36
C ALA A 171 20.52 23.37 18.02
N GLN A 172 21.13 23.41 16.84
CA GLN A 172 21.95 24.55 16.39
C GLN A 172 21.12 25.83 16.26
N VAL A 173 19.89 25.71 15.74
CA VAL A 173 18.95 26.84 15.65
C VAL A 173 18.61 27.37 17.04
N GLN A 174 18.29 26.51 18.00
CA GLN A 174 17.98 26.94 19.38
C GLN A 174 19.14 27.70 20.02
N VAL A 175 20.37 27.19 19.92
CA VAL A 175 21.56 27.86 20.47
C VAL A 175 21.79 29.23 19.79
N SER A 176 21.54 29.31 18.47
CA SER A 176 21.67 30.57 17.73
C SER A 176 20.60 31.58 18.12
N GLU A 177 19.36 31.14 18.35
CA GLU A 177 18.26 31.98 18.84
C GLU A 177 18.53 32.55 20.23
N GLU A 178 19.09 31.73 21.13
CA GLU A 178 19.47 32.17 22.47
C GLU A 178 20.60 33.19 22.43
N GLY A 179 21.63 32.95 21.61
CA GLY A 179 22.70 33.93 21.38
C GLY A 179 22.19 35.27 20.80
N LEU A 180 21.22 35.23 19.89
CA LEU A 180 20.57 36.44 19.36
C LEU A 180 19.75 37.18 20.42
N ARG A 181 19.11 36.45 21.33
CA ARG A 181 18.35 37.03 22.45
C ARG A 181 19.28 37.75 23.42
N ASP A 182 20.37 37.12 23.81
CA ASP A 182 21.38 37.71 24.70
C ASP A 182 22.03 38.94 24.08
N ALA A 183 22.36 38.87 22.79
CA ALA A 183 22.90 40.02 22.05
C ALA A 183 21.91 41.19 22.02
N ARG A 184 20.61 40.93 21.84
CA ARG A 184 19.57 41.97 21.88
C ARG A 184 19.47 42.61 23.25
N THR A 185 19.45 41.82 24.32
CA THR A 185 19.41 42.34 25.70
C THR A 185 20.66 43.15 26.02
N GLY A 186 21.84 42.71 25.57
CA GLY A 186 23.08 43.49 25.68
C GLY A 186 23.00 44.82 24.92
N GLN A 187 22.42 44.83 23.73
CA GLN A 187 22.21 46.04 22.94
C GLN A 187 21.24 47.03 23.63
N GLU A 188 20.15 46.54 24.22
CA GLU A 188 19.20 47.36 24.99
C GLU A 188 19.89 48.00 26.20
N PHE A 189 20.65 47.22 26.97
CA PHE A 189 21.43 47.74 28.11
C PHE A 189 22.43 48.83 27.70
N LEU A 190 23.14 48.62 26.59
CA LEU A 190 24.08 49.62 26.07
C LEU A 190 23.36 50.89 25.62
N ARG A 191 22.19 50.77 24.96
CA ARG A 191 21.38 51.93 24.56
C ARG A 191 20.95 52.74 25.79
N ASP A 192 20.44 52.09 26.83
CA ASP A 192 19.99 52.78 28.05
C ASP A 192 21.16 53.43 28.79
N SER A 193 22.31 52.77 28.83
CA SER A 193 23.55 53.31 29.43
C SER A 193 24.06 54.53 28.66
N ILE A 194 23.99 54.51 27.33
CA ILE A 194 24.36 55.66 26.49
C ILE A 194 23.42 56.83 26.75
N ALA A 195 22.10 56.60 26.76
CA ALA A 195 21.12 57.65 27.03
C ALA A 195 21.35 58.31 28.40
N GLU A 196 21.69 57.51 29.42
CA GLU A 196 22.01 58.03 30.75
C GLU A 196 23.31 58.85 30.79
N LEU A 197 24.34 58.41 30.06
CA LEU A 197 25.60 59.16 29.94
C LEU A 197 25.39 60.48 29.18
N GLU A 198 24.61 60.47 28.11
CA GLU A 198 24.23 61.67 27.36
C GLU A 198 23.50 62.66 28.27
N ARG A 199 22.54 62.19 29.09
CA ARG A 199 21.84 63.00 30.09
C ARG A 199 22.82 63.71 31.04
N LYS A 200 23.80 62.97 31.57
CA LYS A 200 24.83 63.52 32.47
C LYS A 200 25.73 64.53 31.77
N VAL A 201 26.09 64.30 30.51
CA VAL A 201 26.93 65.21 29.72
C VAL A 201 26.19 66.53 29.44
N VAL A 202 24.91 66.49 29.08
CA VAL A 202 24.11 67.72 28.89
C VAL A 202 24.06 68.55 30.17
N VAL A 203 23.82 67.92 31.32
CA VAL A 203 23.78 68.62 32.62
C VAL A 203 25.16 69.17 33.02
N ALA A 204 26.24 68.47 32.69
CA ALA A 204 27.61 68.90 33.01
C ALA A 204 28.16 69.99 32.07
N THR A 205 27.66 70.05 30.83
CA THR A 205 28.08 71.05 29.82
C THR A 205 27.30 72.36 29.92
N ALA A 206 26.12 72.36 30.54
CA ALA A 206 25.48 73.58 30.99
C ALA A 206 26.40 74.30 32.00
N ALA A 207 26.82 75.52 31.69
CA ALA A 207 27.66 76.32 32.58
C ALA A 207 27.03 76.32 34.00
N PRO A 208 27.80 76.09 35.08
CA PRO A 208 27.23 76.06 36.42
C PRO A 208 26.48 77.36 36.67
N VAL A 209 25.21 77.26 37.11
CA VAL A 209 24.30 78.41 37.32
C VAL A 209 24.98 79.51 38.13
N GLN A 210 25.89 79.16 39.05
CA GLN A 210 26.65 80.13 39.84
C GLN A 210 27.61 81.01 39.00
N ALA A 211 28.23 80.47 37.95
CA ALA A 211 29.17 81.16 37.06
C ALA A 211 28.51 81.90 35.88
N SER A 212 27.19 81.72 35.68
CA SER A 212 26.43 82.42 34.65
C SER A 212 26.27 83.93 34.96
N GLY A 213 26.11 84.74 33.90
CA GLY A 213 25.80 86.17 34.00
C GLY A 213 24.34 86.49 34.40
N PHE A 214 23.54 85.48 34.77
CA PHE A 214 22.14 85.67 35.13
C PHE A 214 21.96 86.50 36.40
N SER A 215 20.84 87.23 36.47
CA SER A 215 20.44 87.95 37.69
C SER A 215 20.19 86.96 38.85
N SER A 216 20.23 87.46 40.09
CA SER A 216 19.90 86.65 41.28
C SER A 216 18.54 85.97 41.17
N ASP A 217 17.56 86.65 40.58
CA ASP A 217 16.20 86.16 40.44
C ASP A 217 16.14 84.98 39.46
N VAL A 218 16.80 85.11 38.31
CA VAL A 218 16.90 84.01 37.33
C VAL A 218 17.68 82.83 37.91
N LYS A 219 18.77 83.08 38.63
CA LYS A 219 19.52 82.01 39.33
C LYS A 219 18.66 81.26 40.35
N ALA A 220 17.82 81.97 41.10
CA ALA A 220 16.88 81.36 42.04
C ALA A 220 15.84 80.49 41.32
N LEU A 221 15.27 80.97 40.21
CA LEU A 221 14.34 80.19 39.39
C LEU A 221 15.00 78.95 38.78
N LEU A 222 16.23 79.05 38.29
CA LEU A 222 17.00 77.91 37.81
C LEU A 222 17.27 76.87 38.90
N GLY A 223 17.45 77.31 40.15
CA GLY A 223 17.50 76.41 41.31
C GLY A 223 16.16 75.69 41.53
N GLN A 224 15.04 76.40 41.38
CA GLN A 224 13.69 75.81 41.53
C GLN A 224 13.34 74.81 40.44
N LEU A 225 13.92 74.88 39.23
CA LEU A 225 13.77 73.84 38.21
C LEU A 225 14.34 72.48 38.63
N LYS A 226 15.11 72.42 39.74
CA LYS A 226 15.67 71.19 40.30
C LYS A 226 15.04 70.81 41.64
N ASP A 227 13.96 71.46 42.06
CA ASP A 227 13.28 71.15 43.31
C ASP A 227 12.60 69.78 43.22
N ASP A 228 12.56 69.05 44.33
CA ASP A 228 11.91 67.73 44.41
C ASP A 228 10.40 67.84 44.15
N ASP A 229 9.77 68.95 44.52
CA ASP A 229 8.35 69.22 44.28
C ASP A 229 8.10 69.59 42.80
N PRO A 230 7.38 68.74 42.03
CA PRO A 230 7.10 69.01 40.62
C PRO A 230 6.30 70.31 40.39
N LEU A 231 5.46 70.73 41.34
CA LEU A 231 4.67 71.95 41.19
C LEU A 231 5.53 73.22 41.29
N LYS A 232 6.61 73.17 42.07
CA LYS A 232 7.58 74.27 42.11
C LYS A 232 8.40 74.34 40.83
N ARG A 233 8.75 73.19 40.23
CA ARG A 233 9.39 73.16 38.91
C ARG A 233 8.49 73.78 37.83
N VAL A 234 7.19 73.45 37.84
CA VAL A 234 6.19 74.08 36.96
C VAL A 234 6.13 75.60 37.19
N SER A 235 6.05 76.04 38.44
CA SER A 235 6.01 77.48 38.75
C SER A 235 7.29 78.20 38.29
N ALA A 236 8.44 77.53 38.37
CA ALA A 236 9.71 78.08 37.94
C ALA A 236 9.78 78.21 36.41
N ILE A 237 9.38 77.18 35.65
CA ILE A 237 9.39 77.23 34.19
C ILE A 237 8.39 78.26 33.63
N GLU A 238 7.21 78.42 34.26
CA GLU A 238 6.23 79.44 33.89
C GLU A 238 6.76 80.88 34.09
N LYS A 239 7.64 81.08 35.07
CA LYS A 239 8.31 82.37 35.28
C LYS A 239 9.47 82.55 34.31
N ILE A 240 10.26 81.49 34.11
CA ILE A 240 11.41 81.49 33.20
C ILE A 240 10.98 81.77 31.77
N SER A 241 9.84 81.23 31.31
CA SER A 241 9.34 81.41 29.95
C SER A 241 9.17 82.88 29.52
N LYS A 242 9.07 83.81 30.49
CA LYS A 242 8.93 85.25 30.27
C LYS A 242 10.25 85.99 29.98
N PHE A 243 11.39 85.36 30.22
CA PHE A 243 12.70 86.02 30.11
C PHE A 243 13.27 86.00 28.68
N ASP A 244 12.73 85.19 27.77
CA ASP A 244 13.13 85.05 26.35
C ASP A 244 14.65 85.22 26.11
N ASP A 245 15.43 84.47 26.89
CA ASP A 245 16.90 84.51 26.86
C ASP A 245 17.42 83.17 26.31
N PRO A 246 18.09 83.16 25.14
CA PRO A 246 18.65 81.94 24.57
C PRO A 246 19.59 81.18 25.51
N ALA A 247 20.25 81.85 26.47
CA ALA A 247 21.11 81.19 27.44
C ALA A 247 20.32 80.31 28.43
N LEU A 248 19.00 80.47 28.53
CA LEU A 248 18.12 79.64 29.36
C LEU A 248 17.68 78.35 28.65
N ILE A 249 17.88 78.23 27.34
CA ILE A 249 17.46 77.07 26.54
C ILE A 249 17.93 75.75 27.14
N PRO A 250 19.21 75.53 27.50
CA PRO A 250 19.67 74.24 28.02
C PRO A 250 18.97 73.83 29.32
N TYR A 251 18.55 74.80 30.14
CA TYR A 251 17.89 74.52 31.42
C TYR A 251 16.42 74.15 31.23
N VAL A 252 15.76 74.78 30.26
CA VAL A 252 14.37 74.45 29.89
C VAL A 252 14.34 73.13 29.12
N GLU A 253 15.30 72.90 28.24
CA GLU A 253 15.42 71.65 27.47
C GLU A 253 15.59 70.42 28.36
N ALA A 254 16.33 70.54 29.47
CA ALA A 254 16.45 69.46 30.45
C ALA A 254 15.11 69.00 31.05
N LEU A 255 14.09 69.86 31.07
CA LEU A 255 12.76 69.52 31.58
C LEU A 255 11.90 68.75 30.59
N LEU A 256 12.33 68.55 29.33
CA LEU A 256 11.65 67.67 28.37
C LEU A 256 11.71 66.18 28.77
N ASP A 257 12.54 65.84 29.75
CA ASP A 257 12.73 64.49 30.29
C ASP A 257 12.32 64.41 31.78
N ASP A 258 11.63 65.43 32.28
CA ASP A 258 11.16 65.47 33.66
C ASP A 258 10.16 64.34 33.95
N ASN A 259 10.20 63.77 35.16
CA ASN A 259 9.28 62.69 35.55
C ASN A 259 7.81 63.13 35.59
N TYR A 260 7.55 64.42 35.76
CA TYR A 260 6.20 64.98 35.76
C TYR A 260 5.85 65.55 34.39
N GLU A 261 4.77 65.02 33.82
CA GLU A 261 4.31 65.28 32.46
C GLU A 261 4.00 66.76 32.18
N MET A 262 3.58 67.52 33.19
CA MET A 262 3.33 68.95 33.01
C MET A 262 4.63 69.74 32.81
N ASN A 263 5.72 69.37 33.48
CA ASN A 263 7.02 70.02 33.25
C ASN A 263 7.48 69.82 31.80
N ARG A 264 7.34 68.59 31.27
CA ARG A 264 7.67 68.28 29.87
C ARG A 264 6.80 69.08 28.89
N PHE A 265 5.51 69.19 29.17
CA PHE A 265 4.58 70.02 28.38
C PHE A 265 5.00 71.51 28.36
N TYR A 266 5.25 72.11 29.53
CA TYR A 266 5.65 73.52 29.63
C TYR A 266 7.03 73.76 28.99
N ALA A 267 7.93 72.79 29.06
CA ALA A 267 9.23 72.86 28.41
C ALA A 267 9.10 72.90 26.90
N ALA A 268 8.33 71.96 26.32
CA ALA A 268 8.05 71.96 24.88
C ALA A 268 7.40 73.27 24.42
N ASN A 269 6.40 73.75 25.15
CA ASN A 269 5.73 75.01 24.84
C ASN A 269 6.71 76.19 24.87
N THR A 270 7.53 76.30 25.92
CA THR A 270 8.48 77.39 26.11
C THR A 270 9.54 77.41 25.00
N LEU A 271 10.14 76.26 24.69
CA LEU A 271 11.14 76.13 23.62
C LEU A 271 10.57 76.46 22.24
N GLY A 272 9.31 76.07 21.99
CA GLY A 272 8.60 76.45 20.78
C GLY A 272 8.35 77.95 20.67
N ASN A 273 8.02 78.61 21.78
CA ASN A 273 7.79 80.07 21.80
C ASN A 273 9.09 80.86 21.65
N TRP A 274 10.20 80.37 22.21
CA TRP A 274 11.53 80.96 22.06
C TRP A 274 12.21 80.63 20.72
N ASN A 275 11.54 79.89 19.84
CA ASN A 275 12.08 79.47 18.55
C ASN A 275 13.45 78.75 18.69
N ALA A 276 13.58 77.90 19.71
CA ALA A 276 14.82 77.27 20.12
C ALA A 276 15.28 76.18 19.13
N MET A 277 15.89 76.60 18.01
CA MET A 277 16.43 75.71 16.98
C MET A 277 17.38 74.61 17.52
N PRO A 278 18.25 74.88 18.52
CA PRO A 278 19.12 73.84 19.09
C PRO A 278 18.35 72.68 19.74
N SER A 279 17.13 72.90 20.20
CA SER A 279 16.32 71.89 20.92
C SER A 279 15.49 71.01 19.98
N VAL A 280 15.54 71.22 18.66
CA VAL A 280 14.81 70.41 17.67
C VAL A 280 15.08 68.90 17.83
N PRO A 281 16.32 68.41 17.97
CA PRO A 281 16.58 66.98 18.17
C PRO A 281 15.86 66.41 19.39
N THR A 282 15.89 67.12 20.51
CA THR A 282 15.29 66.69 21.77
C THR A 282 13.76 66.72 21.68
N LEU A 283 13.18 67.76 21.06
CA LEU A 283 11.74 67.83 20.79
C LEU A 283 11.24 66.70 19.87
N ILE A 284 12.06 66.26 18.90
CA ILE A 284 11.75 65.08 18.08
C ILE A 284 11.66 63.82 18.94
N GLN A 285 12.55 63.66 19.93
CA GLN A 285 12.48 62.55 20.88
C GLN A 285 11.22 62.63 21.75
N THR A 286 10.82 63.82 22.18
CA THR A 286 9.58 64.06 22.96
C THR A 286 8.30 63.69 22.19
N LEU A 287 8.36 63.48 20.87
CA LEU A 287 7.23 62.90 20.12
C LEU A 287 6.93 61.44 20.52
N ALA A 288 7.81 60.77 21.24
CA ALA A 288 7.57 59.42 21.77
C ALA A 288 6.97 59.42 23.20
N ASP A 289 6.66 60.58 23.78
CA ASP A 289 6.14 60.68 25.16
C ASP A 289 4.89 59.83 25.39
N ASP A 290 4.72 59.27 26.58
CA ASP A 290 3.55 58.46 26.95
C ASP A 290 2.23 59.25 26.88
N PHE A 291 2.27 60.55 27.18
CA PHE A 291 1.10 61.39 27.28
C PHE A 291 0.83 62.13 25.96
N ALA A 292 -0.36 61.93 25.41
CA ALA A 292 -0.76 62.51 24.13
C ALA A 292 -0.68 64.04 24.08
N PHE A 293 -0.95 64.71 25.20
CA PHE A 293 -0.88 66.18 25.25
C PHE A 293 0.57 66.70 25.20
N VAL A 294 1.53 65.96 25.77
CA VAL A 294 2.96 66.29 25.66
C VAL A 294 3.43 66.09 24.22
N ARG A 295 3.08 64.95 23.59
CA ARG A 295 3.38 64.69 22.17
C ARG A 295 2.84 65.78 21.24
N LYS A 296 1.60 66.22 21.49
CA LYS A 296 0.95 67.29 20.75
C LYS A 296 1.74 68.60 20.86
N GLU A 297 2.17 68.94 22.07
CA GLU A 297 2.91 70.19 22.31
C GLU A 297 4.32 70.14 21.72
N ALA A 298 5.02 69.00 21.81
CA ALA A 298 6.29 68.79 21.15
C ALA A 298 6.19 68.99 19.64
N ASN A 299 5.17 68.40 18.99
CA ASN A 299 4.93 68.65 17.56
C ASN A 299 4.61 70.12 17.27
N ALA A 300 3.78 70.76 18.10
CA ALA A 300 3.47 72.19 17.94
C ALA A 300 4.73 73.07 18.05
N ALA A 301 5.64 72.74 18.97
CA ALA A 301 6.93 73.40 19.10
C ALA A 301 7.82 73.19 17.86
N LEU A 302 7.92 71.96 17.35
CA LEU A 302 8.65 71.66 16.12
C LEU A 302 8.11 72.45 14.92
N VAL A 303 6.80 72.48 14.73
CA VAL A 303 6.15 73.27 13.66
C VAL A 303 6.44 74.75 13.84
N LYS A 304 6.37 75.27 15.08
CA LYS A 304 6.70 76.69 15.36
C LYS A 304 8.15 77.02 15.02
N ILE A 305 9.10 76.15 15.39
CA ILE A 305 10.54 76.39 15.22
C ILE A 305 10.96 76.26 13.75
N THR A 306 10.50 75.20 13.10
CA THR A 306 10.96 74.82 11.75
C THR A 306 10.11 75.39 10.63
N LYS A 307 8.87 75.80 10.94
CA LYS A 307 7.82 76.21 9.99
C LYS A 307 7.36 75.09 9.04
N GLU A 308 7.66 73.84 9.39
CA GLU A 308 7.28 72.65 8.62
C GLU A 308 6.27 71.79 9.40
N ASP A 309 5.45 71.01 8.70
CA ASP A 309 4.52 70.05 9.31
C ASP A 309 4.69 68.66 8.67
N MET A 310 5.06 67.67 9.49
CA MET A 310 5.29 66.29 9.06
C MET A 310 4.02 65.42 9.14
N GLY A 311 2.86 66.02 9.42
CA GLY A 311 1.57 65.33 9.54
C GLY A 311 1.52 64.41 10.76
N TYR A 312 2.09 64.84 11.87
CA TYR A 312 2.17 64.04 13.09
C TYR A 312 0.84 64.07 13.86
N ASP A 313 0.22 62.90 14.05
CA ASP A 313 -0.98 62.74 14.88
C ASP A 313 -0.62 62.23 16.28
N SER A 314 -0.70 63.12 17.28
CA SER A 314 -0.47 62.80 18.69
C SER A 314 -1.34 61.66 19.25
N LYS A 315 -2.52 61.40 18.68
CA LYS A 315 -3.45 60.35 19.12
C LYS A 315 -3.49 59.16 18.16
N GLY A 316 -2.74 59.21 17.06
CA GLY A 316 -2.69 58.18 16.03
C GLY A 316 -2.07 56.89 16.54
N SER A 317 -2.04 55.84 15.72
CA SER A 317 -1.40 54.57 16.10
C SER A 317 0.12 54.75 16.34
N GLU A 318 0.72 53.94 17.22
CA GLU A 318 2.18 54.01 17.47
C GLU A 318 3.00 53.87 16.17
N LYS A 319 2.57 52.98 15.28
CA LYS A 319 3.20 52.78 13.97
C LYS A 319 3.16 54.05 13.12
N ASP A 320 2.06 54.80 13.13
CA ASP A 320 1.95 56.02 12.33
C ASP A 320 2.70 57.19 12.97
N ARG A 321 2.73 57.26 14.31
CA ARG A 321 3.58 58.21 15.06
C ARG A 321 5.05 57.99 14.73
N GLN A 322 5.53 56.76 14.79
CA GLN A 322 6.93 56.43 14.47
C GLN A 322 7.32 56.83 13.04
N LYS A 323 6.44 56.61 12.05
CA LYS A 323 6.69 57.08 10.68
C LYS A 323 6.82 58.60 10.60
N ALA A 324 5.94 59.34 11.28
CA ALA A 324 5.99 60.80 11.28
C ALA A 324 7.21 61.33 12.06
N THR A 325 7.58 60.71 13.17
CA THR A 325 8.84 60.99 13.89
C THR A 325 10.06 60.74 13.00
N GLN A 326 10.07 59.65 12.22
CA GLN A 326 11.16 59.39 11.28
C GLN A 326 11.27 60.49 10.21
N ARG A 327 10.15 60.98 9.67
CA ARG A 327 10.17 62.12 8.73
C ARG A 327 10.79 63.36 9.37
N TRP A 328 10.48 63.64 10.64
CA TRP A 328 11.09 64.72 11.39
C TRP A 328 12.62 64.53 11.53
N SER A 329 13.07 63.34 11.91
CA SER A 329 14.51 63.03 12.01
C SER A 329 15.24 63.15 10.66
N ASP A 330 14.63 62.66 9.58
CA ASP A 330 15.19 62.73 8.23
C ASP A 330 15.28 64.18 7.76
N TRP A 331 14.24 64.97 8.02
CA TRP A 331 14.22 66.40 7.70
C TRP A 331 15.31 67.15 8.46
N TRP A 332 15.45 66.92 9.78
CA TRP A 332 16.48 67.57 10.58
C TRP A 332 17.88 67.26 10.03
N THR A 333 18.19 65.98 9.81
CA THR A 333 19.48 65.54 9.25
C THR A 333 19.81 66.22 7.91
N LYS A 334 18.79 66.54 7.10
CA LYS A 334 18.96 67.22 5.81
C LYS A 334 19.14 68.74 5.94
N ASN A 335 18.52 69.38 6.93
CA ASN A 335 18.42 70.84 7.04
C ASN A 335 19.26 71.45 8.17
N SER A 336 19.86 70.65 9.05
CA SER A 336 20.63 71.12 10.21
C SER A 336 22.08 71.54 9.89
N LYS A 337 22.37 71.96 8.64
CA LYS A 337 23.71 72.33 8.17
C LYS A 337 23.94 73.83 8.11
#